data_AF-W0JUY4-F1
#
_entry.id   AF-W0JUY4-F1
#
_cell.length_a   1.000
_cell.length_b   1.000
_cell.length_c   1.000
_cell.angle_alpha   90.00
_cell.angle_beta   90.00
_cell.angle_gamma   90.00
#
_symmetry.space_group_name_H-M   'P 1'
#
loop_
_entity.id
_entity.type
_entity.pdbx_description
1 polymer ?
#
loop_
_entity_poly.entity_id
_entity_poly.type
_entity_poly.pdbx_seq_one_letter_code
_entity_poly.pdbx_strand_id
1 'polypeptide(L)'
;MAYYNERYNGKVKVQRSAKKTYEMVENMREAIDLITYDMVEQWVEDLILYKSYMGFDAREVILPKLGRELQMGSRLASPEEMSEGISGYLGDQPICLRSLKHDKGPAMYEDAGVPVVYYEETNSGGYRVEMKELSRTLDEFKSN
;
A
#
# COMPACT_ATOMS: atom_id res chain seq x y z
N MET A 1 18.32 18.35 -37.46
CA MET A 1 19.49 18.59 -36.57
C MET A 1 20.26 19.87 -36.91
N ALA A 2 20.68 20.11 -38.17
CA ALA A 2 21.38 21.34 -38.56
C ALA A 2 20.58 22.63 -38.24
N TYR A 3 19.30 22.66 -38.65
CA TYR A 3 18.38 23.78 -38.41
C TYR A 3 18.28 24.23 -36.93
N TYR A 4 18.19 23.27 -35.99
CA TYR A 4 18.03 23.55 -34.56
C TYR A 4 19.36 23.98 -33.90
N ASN A 5 20.48 23.47 -34.42
CA ASN A 5 21.81 23.82 -33.96
C ASN A 5 22.21 25.24 -34.36
N GLU A 6 21.89 25.65 -35.60
CA GLU A 6 22.19 26.99 -36.12
C GLU A 6 21.23 28.05 -35.60
N ARG A 7 19.92 27.78 -35.52
CA ARG A 7 18.92 28.78 -35.15
C ARG A 7 18.78 29.01 -33.64
N TYR A 8 19.08 27.99 -32.81
CA TYR A 8 18.82 28.03 -31.37
C TYR A 8 20.02 27.61 -30.50
N ASN A 9 21.23 27.56 -31.07
CA ASN A 9 22.44 27.10 -30.38
C ASN A 9 22.26 25.71 -29.74
N GLY A 10 21.56 24.80 -30.43
CA GLY A 10 21.16 23.49 -29.92
C GLY A 10 22.31 22.68 -29.32
N LYS A 11 23.48 22.64 -29.98
CA LYS A 11 24.67 21.94 -29.46
C LYS A 11 25.15 22.50 -28.11
N VAL A 12 25.18 23.82 -27.95
CA VAL A 12 25.59 24.49 -26.71
C VAL A 12 24.59 24.20 -25.59
N LYS A 13 23.29 24.21 -25.90
CA LYS A 13 22.23 23.86 -24.94
C LYS A 13 22.35 22.40 -24.48
N VAL A 14 22.57 21.47 -25.41
CA VAL A 14 22.78 20.05 -25.08
C VAL A 14 24.02 19.87 -24.21
N GLN A 15 25.16 20.49 -24.55
CA GLN A 15 26.37 20.42 -23.73
C GLN A 15 26.18 21.00 -22.33
N ARG A 16 25.50 22.15 -22.22
CA ARG A 16 25.21 22.77 -20.92
C ARG A 16 24.29 21.91 -20.07
N SER A 17 23.25 21.33 -20.67
CA SER A 17 22.35 20.41 -19.97
C SER A 17 23.08 19.15 -19.55
N ALA A 18 23.87 18.53 -20.44
CA ALA A 18 24.67 17.35 -20.13
C ALA A 18 25.64 17.60 -18.97
N LYS A 19 26.33 18.75 -18.97
CA LYS A 19 27.22 19.13 -17.87
C LYS A 19 26.47 19.21 -16.53
N LYS A 20 25.34 19.94 -16.50
CA LYS A 20 24.52 20.06 -15.28
C LYS A 20 23.98 18.73 -14.78
N THR A 21 23.50 17.88 -15.69
CA THR A 21 23.03 16.55 -15.34
C THR A 21 24.17 15.71 -14.76
N TYR A 22 25.36 15.76 -15.37
CA TYR A 22 26.52 15.04 -14.86
C TYR A 22 26.97 15.55 -13.48
N GLU A 23 26.98 16.87 -13.26
CA GLU A 23 27.23 17.46 -11.93
C GLU A 23 26.26 16.92 -10.87
N MET A 24 24.97 16.76 -11.19
CA MET A 24 24.00 16.16 -10.24
C MET A 24 24.23 14.67 -10.00
N VAL A 25 24.69 13.93 -11.01
CA VAL A 25 25.06 12.51 -10.86
C VAL A 25 26.25 12.38 -9.93
N GLU A 26 27.27 13.25 -10.05
CA GLU A 26 28.43 13.24 -9.15
C GLU A 26 28.02 13.62 -7.72
N ASN A 27 27.18 14.64 -7.53
CA ASN A 27 26.62 14.96 -6.21
C ASN A 27 25.87 13.78 -5.58
N MET A 28 25.12 13.02 -6.38
CA MET A 28 24.43 11.82 -5.90
C MET A 28 25.43 10.73 -5.51
N ARG A 29 26.52 10.58 -6.27
CA ARG A 29 27.61 9.63 -5.98
C ARG A 29 28.25 9.97 -4.63
N GLU A 30 28.61 11.23 -4.42
CA GLU A 30 29.14 11.72 -3.14
C GLU A 30 28.15 11.52 -1.99
N ALA A 31 26.86 11.79 -2.23
CA ALA A 31 25.83 11.59 -1.22
C ALA A 31 25.65 10.12 -0.83
N ILE A 32 25.79 9.18 -1.79
CA ILE A 32 25.74 7.74 -1.52
C ILE A 32 26.90 7.32 -0.60
N ASP A 33 28.09 7.86 -0.81
CA ASP A 33 29.26 7.55 0.03
C ASP A 33 29.10 8.04 1.49
N LEU A 34 28.20 8.98 1.75
CA LEU A 34 27.86 9.44 3.10
C LEU A 34 26.86 8.51 3.82
N ILE A 35 26.24 7.56 3.13
CA ILE A 35 25.27 6.63 3.72
C ILE A 35 26.03 5.54 4.48
N THR A 36 25.81 5.47 5.79
CA THR A 36 26.39 4.43 6.64
C THR A 36 25.44 3.24 6.80
N TYR A 37 25.98 2.08 7.21
CA TYR A 37 25.16 0.91 7.53
C TYR A 37 24.14 1.23 8.62
N ASP A 38 24.53 1.93 9.70
CA ASP A 38 23.63 2.30 10.79
C ASP A 38 22.44 3.16 10.33
N MET A 39 22.65 4.07 9.38
CA MET A 39 21.55 4.86 8.78
C MET A 39 20.59 3.98 7.99
N VAL A 40 21.12 2.99 7.26
CA VAL A 40 20.30 2.01 6.52
C VAL A 40 19.53 1.12 7.48
N GLU A 41 20.19 0.63 8.53
CA GLU A 41 19.57 -0.21 9.56
C GLU A 41 18.42 0.53 10.26
N GLN A 42 18.64 1.78 10.70
CA GLN A 42 17.60 2.62 11.29
C GLN A 42 16.43 2.84 10.33
N TRP A 43 16.71 3.13 9.06
CA TRP A 43 15.66 3.31 8.06
C TRP A 43 14.87 2.01 7.80
N VAL A 44 15.53 0.86 7.77
CA VAL A 44 14.89 -0.45 7.63
C VAL A 44 14.08 -0.81 8.87
N GLU A 45 14.61 -0.55 10.06
CA GLU A 45 13.90 -0.73 11.32
C GLU A 45 12.65 0.15 11.38
N ASP A 46 12.75 1.44 11.04
CA ASP A 46 11.62 2.34 10.92
C ASP A 46 10.60 1.82 9.90
N LEU A 47 11.04 1.32 8.74
CA LEU A 47 10.12 0.74 7.76
C LEU A 47 9.40 -0.50 8.29
N ILE A 48 10.10 -1.38 9.00
CA ILE A 48 9.53 -2.60 9.55
C ILE A 48 8.60 -2.26 10.72
N LEU A 49 9.03 -1.46 11.68
CA LEU A 49 8.25 -1.06 12.85
C LEU A 49 7.08 -0.16 12.47
N TYR A 50 7.25 0.77 11.51
CA TYR A 50 6.14 1.60 11.05
C TYR A 50 5.13 0.80 10.22
N LYS A 51 5.57 -0.20 9.44
CA LYS A 51 4.62 -1.08 8.74
C LYS A 51 3.99 -2.14 9.64
N SER A 52 4.67 -2.56 10.71
CA SER A 52 4.25 -3.70 11.54
C SER A 52 3.64 -3.33 12.89
N TYR A 53 4.08 -2.23 13.52
CA TYR A 53 3.71 -1.85 14.89
C TYR A 53 2.96 -0.52 14.99
N MET A 54 3.37 0.52 14.25
CA MET A 54 2.70 1.83 14.26
C MET A 54 1.73 2.03 13.10
N GLY A 55 1.79 1.17 12.09
CA GLY A 55 0.80 1.09 11.04
C GLY A 55 -0.44 0.50 11.67
N PHE A 56 -1.38 1.36 12.06
CA PHE A 56 -2.72 0.97 12.46
C PHE A 56 -3.23 -0.03 11.44
N ASP A 57 -3.17 -1.31 11.79
CA ASP A 57 -3.59 -2.34 10.87
C ASP A 57 -5.10 -2.21 10.79
N ALA A 58 -5.60 -1.69 9.67
CA ALA A 58 -7.02 -1.50 9.46
C ALA A 58 -7.78 -2.80 9.76
N ARG A 59 -7.16 -3.97 9.59
CA ARG A 59 -7.70 -5.29 9.93
C ARG A 59 -8.00 -5.43 11.43
N GLU A 60 -7.16 -4.92 12.32
CA GLU A 60 -7.34 -4.99 13.79
C GLU A 60 -8.57 -4.23 14.28
N VAL A 61 -9.04 -3.24 13.53
CA VAL A 61 -10.23 -2.45 13.89
C VAL A 61 -11.44 -2.82 13.05
N ILE A 62 -11.26 -3.05 11.76
CA ILE A 62 -12.34 -3.40 10.85
C ILE A 62 -12.89 -4.80 11.19
N LEU A 63 -12.07 -5.84 11.30
CA LEU A 63 -12.58 -7.21 11.52
C LEU A 63 -13.42 -7.35 12.80
N PRO A 64 -12.95 -6.89 13.99
CA PRO A 64 -13.77 -6.98 15.20
C PRO A 64 -15.02 -6.10 15.16
N LYS A 65 -14.99 -4.97 14.43
CA LYS A 65 -16.18 -4.15 14.22
C LYS A 65 -17.20 -4.88 13.36
N LEU A 66 -16.77 -5.48 12.25
CA LEU A 66 -17.63 -6.26 11.36
C LEU A 66 -18.21 -7.49 12.03
N GLY A 67 -17.40 -8.24 12.79
CA GLY A 67 -17.89 -9.38 13.58
C GLY A 67 -19.00 -8.99 14.54
N ARG A 68 -18.87 -7.83 15.22
CA ARG A 68 -19.93 -7.31 16.10
C ARG A 68 -21.19 -6.89 15.35
N GLU A 69 -21.06 -6.16 14.23
CA GLU A 69 -22.21 -5.71 13.44
C GLU A 69 -22.96 -6.88 12.78
N LEU A 70 -22.24 -7.94 12.40
CA LEU A 70 -22.80 -9.14 11.78
C LEU A 70 -23.13 -10.26 12.78
N GLN A 71 -22.96 -9.99 14.08
CA GLN A 71 -23.19 -10.95 15.18
C GLN A 71 -22.49 -12.31 14.97
N MET A 72 -21.22 -12.27 14.57
CA MET A 72 -20.40 -13.46 14.34
C MET A 72 -19.01 -13.32 14.94
N GLY A 73 -18.33 -14.45 15.13
CA GLY A 73 -16.92 -14.47 15.47
C GLY A 73 -16.08 -13.77 14.41
N SER A 74 -14.95 -13.19 14.80
CA SER A 74 -13.97 -12.68 13.84
C SER A 74 -12.57 -13.01 14.33
N ARG A 75 -11.65 -13.28 13.40
CA ARG A 75 -10.22 -13.46 13.70
C ARG A 75 -9.35 -12.87 12.61
N LEU A 76 -8.15 -12.47 13.01
CA LEU A 76 -7.09 -12.13 12.07
C LEU A 76 -6.53 -13.40 11.43
N ALA A 77 -6.02 -13.25 10.20
CA ALA A 77 -5.28 -14.29 9.51
C ALA A 77 -3.89 -14.48 10.15
N SER A 78 -3.36 -15.70 10.11
CA SER A 78 -1.95 -15.97 10.44
C SER A 78 -1.02 -15.36 9.37
N PRO A 79 0.30 -15.26 9.64
CA PRO A 79 1.27 -14.82 8.62
C PRO A 79 1.23 -15.68 7.34
N GLU A 80 1.02 -16.99 7.48
CA GLU A 80 0.92 -17.93 6.36
C GLU A 80 -0.36 -17.66 5.55
N GLU A 81 -1.51 -17.55 6.21
CA GLU A 81 -2.80 -17.23 5.55
C GLU A 81 -2.78 -15.85 4.88
N MET A 82 -2.07 -14.88 5.47
CA MET A 82 -1.88 -13.55 4.90
C MET A 82 -1.05 -13.60 3.62
N SER A 83 -0.05 -14.48 3.55
CA SER A 83 0.74 -14.68 2.33
C SER A 83 -0.08 -15.25 1.18
N GLU A 84 -1.16 -15.97 1.50
CA GLU A 84 -2.16 -16.48 0.55
C GLU A 84 -3.24 -15.43 0.20
N GLY A 85 -3.14 -14.21 0.73
CA GLY A 85 -4.06 -13.10 0.42
C GLY A 85 -5.28 -13.01 1.35
N ILE A 86 -5.36 -13.84 2.39
CA ILE A 86 -6.45 -13.81 3.38
C ILE A 86 -6.11 -12.80 4.48
N SER A 87 -6.99 -11.82 4.69
CA SER A 87 -6.78 -10.78 5.72
C SER A 87 -7.33 -11.19 7.08
N GLY A 88 -8.37 -12.02 7.09
CA GLY A 88 -8.99 -12.56 8.30
C GLY A 88 -10.29 -13.26 7.97
N TYR A 89 -11.03 -13.61 9.01
CA TYR A 89 -12.26 -14.40 8.92
C TYR A 89 -13.40 -13.71 9.64
N LEU A 90 -14.59 -13.83 9.04
CA LEU A 90 -15.88 -13.46 9.59
C LEU A 90 -16.71 -14.75 9.74
N GLY A 91 -16.79 -15.26 10.97
CA GLY A 91 -17.18 -16.65 11.24
C GLY A 91 -16.20 -17.61 10.56
N ASP A 92 -16.72 -18.48 9.69
CA ASP A 92 -15.92 -19.41 8.88
C ASP A 92 -15.55 -18.85 7.50
N GLN A 93 -16.03 -17.66 7.13
CA GLN A 93 -15.80 -17.06 5.81
C GLN A 93 -14.46 -16.30 5.78
N PRO A 94 -13.47 -16.73 4.97
CA PRO A 94 -12.27 -15.93 4.74
C PRO A 94 -12.61 -14.69 3.91
N ILE A 95 -11.94 -13.58 4.23
CA ILE A 95 -12.05 -12.32 3.49
C ILE A 95 -10.68 -11.71 3.21
N CYS A 96 -10.58 -10.96 2.12
CA CYS A 96 -9.44 -10.09 1.81
C CYS A 96 -9.84 -8.63 2.08
N LEU A 97 -9.09 -7.90 2.90
CA LEU A 97 -9.32 -6.48 3.17
C LEU A 97 -8.39 -5.64 2.31
N ARG A 98 -8.96 -4.74 1.49
CA ARG A 98 -8.18 -3.87 0.59
C ARG A 98 -8.52 -2.40 0.77
N SER A 99 -7.50 -1.54 0.74
CA SER A 99 -7.66 -0.09 0.76
C SER A 99 -8.04 0.42 -0.64
N LEU A 100 -9.15 1.16 -0.75
CA LEU A 100 -9.59 1.79 -2.01
C LEU A 100 -8.56 2.75 -2.61
N LYS A 101 -7.69 3.35 -1.79
CA LYS A 101 -6.63 4.26 -2.25
C LYS A 101 -5.51 3.53 -2.99
N HIS A 102 -5.24 2.28 -2.62
CA HIS A 102 -4.12 1.49 -3.13
C HIS A 102 -4.49 0.58 -4.31
N ASP A 103 -5.79 0.35 -4.55
CA ASP A 103 -6.28 -0.54 -5.61
C ASP A 103 -6.22 0.04 -7.04
N LYS A 104 -5.64 1.24 -7.20
CA LYS A 104 -5.33 1.83 -8.52
C LYS A 104 -3.95 1.42 -9.06
N GLY A 105 -3.18 0.63 -8.31
CA GLY A 105 -1.91 0.03 -8.74
C GLY A 105 -2.09 -1.41 -9.23
N PRO A 106 -1.08 -2.01 -9.90
CA PRO A 106 -1.13 -3.44 -10.25
C PRO A 106 -1.39 -4.25 -8.98
N ALA A 107 -2.43 -5.08 -9.00
CA ALA A 107 -2.85 -5.88 -7.85
C ALA A 107 -1.65 -6.65 -7.30
N MET A 108 -1.17 -6.24 -6.13
CA MET A 108 0.05 -6.78 -5.51
C MET A 108 -0.15 -8.20 -4.98
N TYR A 109 -1.38 -8.70 -5.04
CA TYR A 109 -1.77 -10.05 -4.66
C TYR A 109 -2.56 -10.65 -5.83
N GLU A 110 -2.15 -11.85 -6.25
CA GLU A 110 -2.95 -12.71 -7.12
C GLU A 110 -4.38 -12.83 -6.56
N ASP A 111 -5.35 -13.03 -7.45
CA ASP A 111 -6.76 -13.19 -7.05
C ASP A 111 -6.87 -14.32 -6.01
N ALA A 112 -7.05 -13.96 -4.74
CA ALA A 112 -7.02 -14.88 -3.63
C ALA A 112 -8.23 -15.83 -3.60
N GLY A 113 -9.17 -15.69 -4.55
CA GLY A 113 -10.37 -16.52 -4.64
C GLY A 113 -11.32 -16.37 -3.44
N VAL A 114 -11.12 -15.33 -2.63
CA VAL A 114 -11.93 -15.01 -1.45
C VAL A 114 -12.58 -13.63 -1.62
N PRO A 115 -13.78 -13.40 -1.04
CA PRO A 115 -14.44 -12.10 -1.12
C PRO A 115 -13.57 -10.93 -0.70
N VAL A 116 -13.53 -9.88 -1.53
CA VAL A 116 -12.79 -8.65 -1.21
C VAL A 116 -13.71 -7.65 -0.52
N VAL A 117 -13.28 -7.18 0.64
CA VAL A 117 -13.92 -6.12 1.41
C VAL A 117 -13.04 -4.87 1.30
N TYR A 118 -13.61 -3.81 0.75
CA TYR A 118 -12.87 -2.58 0.49
C TYR A 118 -13.05 -1.58 1.62
N TYR A 119 -12.01 -0.83 1.96
CA TYR A 119 -12.09 0.22 2.97
C TYR A 119 -11.41 1.52 2.55
N GLU A 120 -11.87 2.63 3.14
CA GLU A 120 -11.30 3.96 3.01
C GLU A 120 -11.16 4.61 4.38
N GLU A 121 -9.99 5.18 4.67
CA GLU A 121 -9.78 6.06 5.82
C GLU A 121 -10.50 7.40 5.64
N THR A 122 -11.33 7.75 6.62
CA THR A 122 -12.02 9.03 6.67
C THR A 122 -11.12 10.12 7.27
N ASN A 123 -11.41 11.39 6.95
CA ASN A 123 -10.69 12.54 7.49
C ASN A 123 -10.77 12.66 9.03
N SER A 124 -11.65 11.91 9.68
CA SER A 124 -11.81 11.86 11.14
C SER A 124 -11.00 10.73 11.80
N GLY A 125 -10.15 10.02 11.04
CA GLY A 125 -9.38 8.88 11.53
C GLY A 125 -10.18 7.57 11.68
N GLY A 126 -11.37 7.49 11.08
CA GLY A 126 -12.20 6.27 11.06
C GLY A 126 -12.10 5.54 9.71
N TYR A 127 -12.83 4.43 9.58
CA TYR A 127 -12.86 3.63 8.35
C TYR A 127 -14.29 3.53 7.80
N ARG A 128 -14.46 3.76 6.50
CA ARG A 128 -15.64 3.39 5.72
C ARG A 128 -15.35 2.06 5.04
N VAL A 129 -16.30 1.13 5.09
CA VAL A 129 -16.13 -0.23 4.57
C VAL A 129 -17.25 -0.55 3.58
N GLU A 130 -16.91 -1.13 2.42
CA GLU A 130 -17.85 -1.60 1.38
C GLU A 130 -17.80 -3.13 1.25
N MET A 131 -18.97 -3.76 1.24
CA MET A 131 -19.14 -5.24 1.27
C MET A 131 -20.02 -5.73 0.12
N LYS A 132 -19.48 -5.75 -1.11
CA LYS A 132 -20.26 -6.15 -2.30
C LYS A 132 -20.19 -7.64 -2.64
N GLU A 133 -19.12 -8.33 -2.22
CA GLU A 133 -18.81 -9.69 -2.68
C GLU A 133 -19.00 -10.77 -1.60
N LEU A 134 -19.52 -10.40 -0.43
CA LEU A 134 -19.78 -11.37 0.63
C LEU A 134 -20.96 -12.27 0.24
N SER A 135 -20.77 -13.58 0.43
CA SER A 135 -21.77 -14.63 0.18
C SER A 135 -23.05 -14.48 0.99
N ARG A 136 -23.02 -13.62 2.03
CA ARG A 136 -24.17 -13.23 2.85
C ARG A 136 -24.22 -11.71 2.93
N THR A 137 -25.34 -11.12 2.53
CA THR A 137 -25.57 -9.68 2.61
C THR A 137 -25.96 -9.27 4.03
N LEU A 138 -25.70 -8.01 4.41
CA LEU A 138 -26.10 -7.44 5.71
C LEU A 138 -27.60 -7.63 6.04
N ASP A 139 -28.45 -7.77 5.02
CA ASP A 139 -29.89 -7.96 5.18
C ASP A 139 -30.25 -9.38 5.65
N GLU A 140 -29.43 -10.39 5.34
CA GLU A 140 -29.65 -11.77 5.82
C GLU A 140 -29.36 -11.94 7.32
N PHE A 141 -28.63 -10.99 7.93
CA PHE A 141 -28.29 -11.01 9.35
C PHE A 141 -29.26 -10.21 10.24
N LYS A 142 -30.17 -9.43 9.66
CA LYS A 142 -31.19 -8.68 10.43
C LYS A 142 -32.46 -9.49 10.72
N SER A 143 -32.52 -10.75 10.29
CA SER A 143 -33.74 -11.56 10.33
C SER A 143 -33.73 -12.71 11.35
N ASN A 144 -32.82 -12.72 12.33
CA ASN A 144 -32.88 -13.63 13.49
C ASN A 144 -32.96 -12.85 14.80
#